data_AF-A0A7C3SUM0-F1
#
_entry.id   AF-A0A7C3SUM0-F1
#
_cell.length_a   1.000
_cell.length_b   1.000
_cell.length_c   1.000
_cell.angle_alpha   90.00
_cell.angle_beta   90.00
_cell.angle_gamma   90.00
#
_symmetry.space_group_name_H-M   'P 1'
#
loop_
_entity.id
_entity.type
_entity.pdbx_description
1 polymer ?
#
loop_
_entity_poly.entity_id
_entity_poly.type
_entity_poly.pdbx_seq_one_letter_code
_entity_poly.pdbx_strand_id
1 'polypeptide(L)'
;MEISFNKRTNDNPEKKGYANIIEDANEIVEGVLYEITEEEMKELDRYEGCPEHYERMKIEVTWDTGKKVIAETYIARKDKIGTGLLPTKEYLNRLLNAKPFLSPEYYERLKSQQTLD
;
A
#
# COMPACT_ATOMS: atom_id res chain seq x y z
N MET A 1 0.82 7.55 -9.26
CA MET A 1 0.01 6.75 -8.32
C MET A 1 0.14 7.42 -6.96
N GLU A 2 -0.86 7.34 -6.10
CA GLU A 2 -0.81 7.90 -4.73
C GLU A 2 -1.12 6.82 -3.68
N ILE A 3 -0.48 6.90 -2.51
CA ILE A 3 -0.85 6.09 -1.35
C ILE A 3 -2.08 6.69 -0.66
N SER A 4 -3.08 5.86 -0.42
CA SER A 4 -4.33 6.27 0.24
C SER A 4 -4.73 5.25 1.30
N PHE A 5 -5.21 5.71 2.45
CA PHE A 5 -5.69 4.84 3.53
C PHE A 5 -7.19 4.58 3.45
N ASN A 6 -7.67 4.24 2.25
CA ASN A 6 -9.09 4.11 1.96
C ASN A 6 -9.60 2.67 1.91
N LYS A 7 -8.75 1.67 2.18
CA LYS A 7 -9.20 0.28 2.26
C LYS A 7 -9.98 0.06 3.55
N ARG A 8 -11.26 -0.30 3.44
CA ARG A 8 -12.11 -0.65 4.58
C ARG A 8 -11.53 -1.85 5.33
N THR A 9 -11.52 -1.75 6.66
CA THR A 9 -11.21 -2.87 7.55
C THR A 9 -12.48 -3.58 7.99
N ASN A 10 -12.35 -4.84 8.43
CA ASN A 10 -13.51 -5.62 8.91
C ASN A 10 -13.96 -5.19 10.32
N ASP A 11 -13.05 -4.65 11.14
CA ASP A 11 -13.30 -4.29 12.54
C ASP A 11 -13.95 -2.91 12.72
N ASN A 12 -13.61 -1.93 11.87
CA ASN A 12 -14.19 -0.58 11.92
C ASN A 12 -14.28 0.05 10.52
N PRO A 13 -15.14 -0.49 9.63
CA PRO A 13 -15.19 -0.16 8.20
C PRO A 13 -15.60 1.29 7.88
N GLU A 14 -16.09 2.05 8.86
CA GLU A 14 -16.57 3.43 8.71
C GLU A 14 -15.54 4.48 9.10
N LYS A 15 -14.46 4.09 9.79
CA LYS A 15 -13.42 5.04 10.25
C LYS A 15 -11.99 4.58 10.03
N LYS A 16 -11.74 3.28 10.10
CA LYS A 16 -10.39 2.71 10.00
C LYS A 16 -10.10 2.30 8.56
N GLY A 17 -8.91 2.68 8.11
CA GLY A 17 -8.43 2.43 6.76
C GLY A 17 -7.06 1.73 6.73
N TYR A 18 -6.91 0.73 5.87
CA TYR A 18 -5.61 0.20 5.47
C TYR A 18 -5.09 0.87 4.20
N ALA A 19 -3.80 0.68 3.94
CA ALA A 19 -3.13 1.26 2.79
C ALA A 19 -3.67 0.67 1.48
N ASN A 20 -3.76 1.53 0.48
CA ASN A 20 -4.12 1.22 -0.88
C ASN A 20 -3.33 2.15 -1.80
N ILE A 21 -3.25 1.80 -3.08
CA ILE A 21 -2.68 2.66 -4.10
C ILE A 21 -3.81 3.06 -5.06
N ILE A 22 -3.90 4.35 -5.36
CA ILE A 22 -4.86 4.90 -6.31
C ILE A 22 -4.14 5.54 -7.49
N GLU A 23 -4.85 5.65 -8.62
CA GLU A 23 -4.33 6.36 -9.78
C GLU A 23 -4.23 7.85 -9.49
N ASP A 24 -3.05 8.41 -9.74
CA ASP A 24 -2.78 9.84 -9.71
C ASP A 24 -1.59 10.09 -10.65
N ALA A 25 -1.66 11.07 -11.54
CA ALA A 25 -0.60 11.33 -12.52
C ALA A 25 0.53 12.24 -11.99
N ASN A 26 0.30 12.93 -10.87
CA ASN A 26 1.20 13.90 -10.26
C ASN A 26 1.92 13.34 -9.04
N GLU A 27 1.41 12.25 -8.47
CA GLU A 27 1.99 11.60 -7.29
C GLU A 27 2.80 10.34 -7.61
N ILE A 28 3.69 10.01 -6.68
CA ILE A 28 4.56 8.82 -6.72
C ILE A 28 4.36 8.02 -5.44
N VAL A 29 4.31 6.69 -5.57
CA VAL A 29 4.38 5.75 -4.45
C VAL A 29 5.75 5.11 -4.43
N GLU A 30 6.44 5.21 -3.29
CA GLU A 30 7.67 4.45 -3.02
C GLU A 30 7.33 3.22 -2.18
N GLY A 31 8.11 2.16 -2.37
CA GLY A 31 7.94 0.89 -1.69
C GLY A 31 9.20 0.03 -1.80
N VAL A 32 9.10 -1.21 -1.31
CA VAL A 32 10.21 -2.16 -1.30
C VAL A 32 9.92 -3.26 -2.32
N LEU A 33 10.92 -3.58 -3.15
CA LEU A 33 10.84 -4.70 -4.08
C LEU A 33 11.39 -5.97 -3.42
N TYR A 34 10.58 -7.02 -3.44
CA TYR A 34 10.94 -8.34 -2.97
C TYR A 34 10.97 -9.31 -4.14
N GLU A 35 12.01 -10.14 -4.19
CA GLU A 35 12.06 -11.32 -5.05
C GLU A 35 11.59 -12.51 -4.22
N ILE A 36 10.50 -13.14 -4.65
CA ILE A 36 9.84 -14.23 -3.94
C ILE A 36 9.41 -15.33 -4.92
N THR A 37 9.17 -16.53 -4.40
CA THR A 37 8.70 -17.67 -5.22
C THR A 37 7.20 -17.61 -5.52
N GLU A 38 6.73 -18.44 -6.45
CA GLU A 38 5.30 -18.56 -6.73
C GLU A 38 4.52 -19.11 -5.53
N GLU A 39 5.13 -19.98 -4.72
CA GLU A 39 4.53 -20.47 -3.48
C GLU A 39 4.37 -19.34 -2.45
N GLU A 40 5.39 -18.52 -2.26
CA GLU A 40 5.33 -17.34 -1.37
C GLU A 40 4.31 -16.32 -1.88
N MET A 41 4.17 -16.15 -3.20
CA MET A 41 3.13 -15.31 -3.79
C MET A 41 1.72 -15.83 -3.45
N LYS A 42 1.49 -17.15 -3.45
CA LYS A 42 0.22 -17.75 -3.03
C LYS A 42 -0.05 -17.56 -1.53
N GLU A 43 0.99 -17.46 -0.71
CA GLU A 43 0.84 -17.10 0.71
C GLU A 43 0.39 -15.64 0.83
N LEU A 44 1.03 -14.72 0.10
CA LEU A 44 0.65 -13.30 0.07
C LEU A 44 -0.79 -13.10 -0.41
N ASP A 45 -1.20 -13.81 -1.47
CA ASP A 45 -2.59 -13.75 -1.95
C ASP A 45 -3.59 -14.07 -0.83
N ARG A 46 -3.28 -15.02 0.06
CA ARG A 46 -4.16 -15.35 1.20
C ARG A 46 -4.16 -14.26 2.28
N TYR A 47 -3.01 -13.68 2.59
CA TYR A 47 -2.92 -12.60 3.57
C TYR A 47 -3.62 -11.32 3.11
N GLU A 48 -3.51 -11.00 1.82
CA GLU A 48 -4.17 -9.84 1.19
C GLU A 48 -5.66 -10.11 0.90
N GLY A 49 -6.12 -11.35 1.09
CA GLY A 49 -7.49 -11.77 0.76
C GLY A 49 -7.79 -11.60 -0.73
N CYS A 50 -6.82 -11.85 -1.60
CA CYS A 50 -6.96 -11.80 -3.04
C CYS A 50 -7.72 -13.03 -3.56
N PRO A 51 -8.68 -12.87 -4.48
CA PRO A 51 -9.08 -11.63 -5.18
C PRO A 51 -10.24 -10.84 -4.53
N GLU A 52 -10.76 -11.22 -3.36
CA GLU A 52 -11.97 -10.66 -2.75
C GLU A 52 -11.76 -9.31 -2.05
N HIS A 53 -10.57 -9.05 -1.51
CA HIS A 53 -10.23 -7.85 -0.76
C HIS A 53 -9.37 -6.90 -1.59
N TYR A 54 -8.28 -7.44 -2.13
CA TYR A 54 -7.39 -6.77 -3.07
C TYR A 54 -7.35 -7.57 -4.37
N GLU A 55 -7.07 -6.88 -5.47
CA GLU A 55 -6.74 -7.48 -6.76
C GLU A 55 -5.24 -7.35 -6.99
N ARG A 56 -4.60 -8.44 -7.40
CA ARG A 56 -3.19 -8.42 -7.81
C ARG A 56 -3.06 -7.73 -9.16
N MET A 57 -2.15 -6.78 -9.25
CA MET A 57 -1.89 -5.99 -10.45
C MET A 57 -0.41 -6.00 -10.79
N LYS A 58 -0.10 -6.17 -12.09
CA LYS A 58 1.24 -5.95 -12.62
C LYS A 58 1.46 -4.48 -12.89
N ILE A 59 2.52 -3.92 -12.33
CA ILE A 59 2.90 -2.51 -12.47
C ILE A 59 4.35 -2.41 -12.95
N GLU A 60 4.64 -1.36 -13.71
CA GLU A 60 6.03 -0.99 -14.01
C GLU A 60 6.53 -0.05 -12.92
N VAL A 61 7.66 -0.39 -12.30
CA VAL A 61 8.32 0.39 -11.27
C VAL A 61 9.74 0.76 -11.69
N THR A 62 10.25 1.86 -11.15
CA THR A 62 11.66 2.23 -11.31
C THR A 62 12.41 1.84 -10.05
N TRP A 63 13.38 0.93 -10.17
CA TRP A 63 14.25 0.52 -9.09
C TRP A 63 15.30 1.60 -8.79
N ASP A 64 15.98 1.51 -7.65
CA ASP A 64 17.00 2.48 -7.19
C ASP A 64 18.18 2.64 -8.16
N THR A 65 18.47 1.59 -8.94
CA THR A 65 19.43 1.60 -10.05
C THR A 65 18.98 2.41 -11.27
N GLY A 66 17.74 2.92 -11.29
CA GLY A 66 17.10 3.56 -12.44
C GLY A 66 16.52 2.56 -13.46
N LYS A 67 16.65 1.25 -13.21
CA LYS A 67 16.10 0.20 -14.08
C LYS A 67 14.59 0.09 -13.91
N LYS A 68 13.87 -0.04 -15.03
CA LYS A 68 12.45 -0.40 -15.04
C LYS A 68 12.25 -1.90 -14.83
N VAL A 69 11.34 -2.27 -13.94
CA VAL A 69 11.00 -3.65 -13.61
C VAL A 69 9.48 -3.81 -13.60
N ILE A 70 8.97 -4.95 -14.09
CA ILE A 70 7.58 -5.33 -13.90
C ILE A 70 7.47 -6.06 -12.57
N ALA A 71 6.69 -5.52 -11.65
CA ALA A 71 6.41 -6.07 -10.34
C ALA A 71 4.92 -6.35 -10.16
N GLU A 72 4.57 -7.20 -9.21
CA GLU A 72 3.18 -7.40 -8.78
C GLU A 72 2.92 -6.62 -7.48
N THR A 73 1.77 -5.98 -7.39
CA THR A 73 1.28 -5.29 -6.18
C THR A 73 -0.20 -5.57 -5.98
N TYR A 74 -0.77 -5.11 -4.87
CA TYR A 74 -2.16 -5.32 -4.49
C TYR A 74 -2.92 -3.99 -4.45
N ILE A 75 -4.01 -3.90 -5.22
CA ILE A 75 -4.90 -2.73 -5.27
C ILE A 75 -6.24 -3.11 -4.67
N ALA A 76 -6.75 -2.30 -3.74
CA ALA A 76 -8.02 -2.61 -3.08
C ALA A 76 -9.17 -2.62 -4.09
N ARG A 77 -10.05 -3.63 -3.99
CA ARG A 77 -11.26 -3.67 -4.83
C ARG A 77 -12.14 -2.45 -4.58
N LYS A 78 -12.86 -2.03 -5.63
CA LYS A 78 -13.80 -0.90 -5.59
C LYS A 78 -14.91 -1.05 -4.54
N ASP A 79 -15.38 -2.27 -4.27
CA ASP A 79 -16.41 -2.54 -3.24
C ASP A 79 -15.83 -2.59 -1.82
N LYS A 80 -14.51 -2.46 -1.67
CA LYS A 80 -13.82 -2.52 -0.39
C LYS A 80 -13.11 -1.23 -0.01
N ILE A 81 -13.33 -0.15 -0.75
CA ILE A 81 -12.83 1.17 -0.40
C ILE A 81 -13.93 2.03 0.27
N GLY A 82 -13.52 3.04 1.02
CA GLY A 82 -14.40 3.98 1.69
C GLY A 82 -13.84 5.41 1.67
N THR A 83 -14.62 6.35 2.18
CA THR A 83 -14.24 7.78 2.25
C THR A 83 -14.09 8.20 3.70
N GLY A 84 -13.15 9.11 4.00
CA GLY A 84 -12.93 9.60 5.37
C GLY A 84 -12.30 8.56 6.32
N LEU A 85 -11.73 7.48 5.76
CA LEU A 85 -11.02 6.47 6.53
C LEU A 85 -9.60 6.95 6.85
N LEU A 86 -9.13 6.59 8.03
CA LEU A 86 -7.78 6.92 8.52
C LEU A 86 -7.08 5.66 9.03
N PRO A 87 -5.75 5.55 8.87
CA PRO A 87 -4.98 4.51 9.52
C PRO A 87 -4.94 4.75 11.03
N THR A 88 -4.70 3.71 11.81
CA THR A 88 -4.29 3.89 13.21
C THR A 88 -2.81 4.30 13.26
N LYS A 89 -2.39 4.98 14.32
CA LYS A 89 -0.97 5.28 14.59
C LYS A 89 -0.12 4.01 14.58
N GLU A 90 -0.61 2.94 15.18
CA GLU A 90 0.07 1.66 15.19
C GLU A 90 0.30 1.13 13.78
N TYR A 91 -0.74 1.14 12.93
CA TYR A 91 -0.63 0.68 11.55
C TYR A 91 0.30 1.57 10.73
N LEU A 92 0.19 2.88 10.85
CA LEU A 92 1.08 3.82 10.16
C LEU A 92 2.54 3.61 10.59
N ASN A 93 2.80 3.40 11.89
CA ASN A 93 4.15 3.11 12.39
C ASN A 93 4.76 1.84 11.77
N ARG A 94 3.94 0.82 11.46
CA ARG A 94 4.43 -0.37 10.73
C ARG A 94 4.96 0.00 9.34
N LEU A 95 4.29 0.90 8.63
CA LEU A 95 4.78 1.40 7.33
C LEU A 95 6.03 2.28 7.49
N LEU A 96 6.07 3.12 8.53
CA LEU A 96 7.22 3.99 8.83
C LEU A 96 8.49 3.20 9.19
N ASN A 97 8.39 1.92 9.57
CA ASN A 97 9.57 1.07 9.76
C ASN A 97 10.35 0.82 8.45
N ALA A 98 9.74 1.08 7.29
CA ALA A 98 10.43 1.04 6.00
C ALA A 98 11.36 2.25 5.75
N LYS A 99 11.53 3.16 6.72
CA LYS A 99 12.39 4.35 6.64
C LYS A 99 13.75 4.12 5.94
N PRO A 100 14.51 3.03 6.19
CA PRO A 100 15.81 2.83 5.52
C PRO A 100 15.73 2.65 4.00
N PHE A 101 14.54 2.36 3.46
CA PHE A 101 14.31 2.07 2.04
C PHE A 101 13.55 3.17 1.30
N LEU A 102 13.17 4.25 2.00
CA LEU A 102 12.37 5.34 1.45
C LEU A 102 13.21 6.61 1.35
N SER A 103 12.90 7.46 0.37
CA SER A 103 13.46 8.80 0.33
C SER A 103 13.04 9.59 1.58
N PRO A 104 13.88 10.52 2.07
CA PRO A 104 13.51 11.40 3.18
C PRO A 104 12.20 12.16 2.93
N GLU A 105 11.98 12.61 1.70
CA GLU A 105 10.80 13.34 1.28
C GLU A 105 9.54 12.48 1.35
N TYR A 106 9.61 11.25 0.81
CA TYR A 106 8.49 10.31 0.88
C TYR A 106 8.17 9.90 2.31
N TYR A 107 9.21 9.63 3.11
CA TYR A 107 9.04 9.26 4.52
C TYR A 107 8.31 10.34 5.31
N GLU A 108 8.70 11.61 5.17
CA GLU A 108 8.03 12.70 5.88
C GLU A 108 6.59 12.92 5.39
N ARG A 109 6.31 12.75 4.09
CA ARG A 109 4.94 12.76 3.56
C ARG A 109 4.07 11.61 4.08
N LEU A 110 4.65 10.42 4.22
CA LEU A 110 3.97 9.26 4.81
C LEU A 110 3.72 9.48 6.31
N LYS A 111 4.67 10.11 7.01
CA LYS A 111 4.57 10.42 8.44
C LYS A 111 3.58 11.54 8.75
N SER A 112 3.33 12.46 7.81
CA SER A 112 2.35 13.55 7.97
C SER A 112 0.89 13.11 7.82
N GLN A 113 0.63 11.84 7.55
CA GLN A 113 -0.71 11.29 7.37
C GLN A 113 -1.51 11.41 8.68
N GLN A 114 -2.76 11.86 8.57
CA GLN A 114 -3.66 11.88 9.72
C GLN A 114 -3.94 10.46 10.19
N THR A 115 -4.09 10.30 11.49
CA THR A 115 -4.37 9.00 12.13
C THR A 115 -5.69 9.08 12.90
N LEU A 116 -6.32 7.92 13.06
CA LEU A 116 -7.61 7.80 13.74
C LEU A 116 -7.52 8.09 15.25
N ASP A 117 -6.36 7.83 15.86
CA ASP A 117 -6.05 7.86 17.28
C ASP A 117 -4.80 8.68 17.60
#